data_AF-A0A4Y2S138-F1
#
_entry.id   AF-A0A4Y2S138-F1
#
_cell.length_a   1.000
_cell.length_b   1.000
_cell.length_c   1.000
_cell.angle_alpha   90.00
_cell.angle_beta   90.00
_cell.angle_gamma   90.00
#
_symmetry.space_group_name_H-M   'P 1'
#
loop_
_entity.id
_entity.type
_entity.pdbx_description
1 polymer ?
#
loop_
_entity_poly.entity_id
_entity_poly.type
_entity_poly.pdbx_seq_one_letter_code
_entity_poly.pdbx_strand_id
1 'polypeptide(L)'
;MVWRGTKNHSDDGYFCTCNVKGKMQISYPNITSAMRPVPHRPGIPFPSPPDTVENIIYSDTVSKIDDDVDVVYDPISDEPKLFTQSELNDLVKKQN
;
A
#
# COMPACT_ATOMS: atom_id res chain seq x y z
N MET A 1 6.58 4.49 16.10
CA MET A 1 5.35 5.30 15.97
C MET A 1 4.16 4.36 15.79
N VAL A 2 3.00 4.69 16.35
CA VAL A 2 1.77 3.91 16.12
C VAL A 2 0.89 4.69 15.15
N TRP A 3 0.65 4.12 13.97
CA TRP A 3 -0.31 4.64 12.99
C TRP A 3 -1.73 4.34 13.46
N ARG A 4 -2.63 5.30 13.26
CA ARG A 4 -4.06 5.07 13.50
C ARG A 4 -4.65 4.44 12.24
N GLY A 5 -5.18 3.23 12.35
CA GLY A 5 -5.87 2.58 11.23
C GLY A 5 -7.16 3.29 10.86
N THR A 6 -7.57 3.13 9.59
CA THR A 6 -8.88 3.59 9.10
C THR A 6 -9.99 2.78 9.76
N LYS A 7 -10.98 3.45 10.37
CA LYS A 7 -12.14 2.75 10.95
C LYS A 7 -13.14 2.27 9.91
N ASN A 8 -13.28 3.03 8.82
CA ASN A 8 -14.17 2.74 7.71
C ASN A 8 -13.52 3.24 6.42
N HIS A 9 -13.54 2.43 5.35
CA HIS A 9 -12.95 2.81 4.06
C HIS A 9 -13.69 4.00 3.43
N SER A 10 -15.01 4.09 3.61
CA SER A 10 -15.85 5.13 3.01
C SER A 10 -15.68 6.51 3.68
N ASP A 11 -15.58 6.56 5.01
CA ASP A 11 -15.61 7.82 5.77
C ASP A 11 -14.25 8.25 6.33
N ASP A 12 -13.36 7.29 6.59
CA ASP A 12 -12.04 7.52 7.20
C ASP A 12 -10.91 7.18 6.22
N GLY A 13 -11.22 6.88 4.96
CA GLY A 13 -10.24 6.70 3.89
C GLY A 13 -9.72 8.05 3.38
N TYR A 14 -8.41 8.31 3.54
CA TYR A 14 -7.76 9.54 3.05
C TYR A 14 -7.99 9.79 1.56
N PHE A 15 -7.91 8.74 0.74
CA PHE A 15 -8.12 8.85 -0.70
C PHE A 15 -9.58 9.08 -1.08
N CYS A 16 -10.51 8.56 -0.27
CA CYS A 16 -11.95 8.61 -0.51
C CYS A 16 -12.57 9.97 -0.14
N THR A 17 -11.91 10.73 0.74
CA THR A 17 -12.43 12.00 1.29
C THR A 17 -11.88 13.25 0.60
N CYS A 18 -10.86 13.12 -0.24
CA CYS A 18 -10.31 14.25 -0.99
C CYS A 18 -11.18 14.55 -2.24
N ASN A 19 -11.78 15.75 -2.29
CA ASN A 19 -12.50 16.21 -3.49
C ASN A 19 -11.50 16.65 -4.57
N VAL A 20 -11.08 15.72 -5.41
CA VAL A 20 -10.12 15.94 -6.51
C VAL A 20 -10.79 16.47 -7.79
N LYS A 21 -11.61 17.51 -7.69
CA LYS A 21 -12.14 18.21 -8.88
C LYS A 21 -11.10 19.17 -9.44
N GLY A 22 -10.24 18.67 -10.32
CA GLY A 22 -9.28 19.46 -11.11
C GLY A 22 -7.97 19.81 -10.39
N LYS A 23 -7.04 20.48 -11.09
CA LYS A 23 -5.71 20.92 -10.58
C LYS A 23 -5.77 22.01 -9.50
N MET A 24 -6.96 22.34 -9.00
CA MET A 24 -7.15 23.44 -8.05
C MET A 24 -7.12 22.89 -6.64
N GLN A 25 -5.98 23.11 -5.97
CA GLN A 25 -5.82 23.11 -4.51
C GLN A 25 -6.48 21.94 -3.79
N ILE A 26 -5.74 20.84 -3.63
CA ILE A 26 -6.17 19.70 -2.81
C ILE A 26 -6.27 20.16 -1.35
N SER A 27 -7.51 20.27 -0.86
CA SER A 27 -7.77 20.49 0.56
C SER A 27 -7.78 19.14 1.27
N TYR A 28 -6.75 18.90 2.08
CA TYR A 28 -6.66 17.66 2.85
C TYR A 28 -7.59 17.70 4.06
N PRO A 29 -8.51 16.74 4.20
CA PRO A 29 -9.41 16.70 5.33
C PRO A 29 -8.65 16.29 6.60
N ASN A 30 -9.01 16.90 7.73
CA ASN A 30 -8.42 16.57 9.03
C ASN A 30 -9.09 15.32 9.61
N ILE A 31 -8.75 14.15 9.06
CA ILE A 31 -9.29 12.85 9.46
C ILE A 31 -8.27 12.06 10.29
N THR A 32 -8.76 11.24 11.21
CA THR A 32 -7.92 10.53 12.19
C THR A 32 -6.95 9.54 11.58
N SER A 33 -7.28 8.97 10.43
CA SER A 33 -6.40 8.06 9.66
C SER A 33 -5.24 8.77 8.97
N ALA A 34 -5.38 10.06 8.65
CA ALA A 34 -4.36 10.86 7.99
C ALA A 34 -3.54 11.72 8.98
N MET A 35 -3.89 11.67 10.27
CA MET A 35 -3.13 12.34 11.32
C MET A 35 -1.76 11.71 11.51
N ARG A 36 -0.79 12.54 11.95
CA ARG A 36 0.55 12.06 12.28
C ARG A 36 0.50 10.90 13.30
N PRO A 37 1.37 9.90 13.15
CA PRO A 37 1.46 8.80 14.10
C PRO A 37 1.75 9.29 15.52
N VAL A 38 1.24 8.55 16.50
CA VAL A 38 1.54 8.84 17.90
C VAL A 38 2.97 8.34 18.20
N PRO A 39 3.83 9.16 18.83
CA PRO A 39 5.13 8.71 19.31
C PRO A 39 4.97 7.51 20.25
N HIS A 40 5.93 6.59 20.26
CA HIS A 40 5.93 5.54 21.26
C HIS A 40 6.12 6.12 22.67
N ARG A 41 5.67 5.39 23.68
CA ARG A 41 5.94 5.74 25.07
C ARG A 41 7.46 5.75 25.31
N PRO A 42 7.97 6.66 26.17
CA PRO A 42 9.36 6.59 26.60
C PRO A 42 9.67 5.21 27.18
N GLY A 43 10.79 4.61 26.78
CA GLY A 43 11.25 3.32 27.30
C GLY A 43 10.91 2.08 26.47
N ILE A 44 10.22 2.21 25.33
CA ILE A 44 10.07 1.10 24.37
C ILE A 44 11.21 1.20 23.34
N PRO A 45 12.11 0.21 23.24
CA PRO A 45 13.16 0.23 22.24
C PRO A 45 12.57 0.07 20.83
N PHE A 46 13.22 0.68 19.84
CA PHE A 46 12.90 0.38 18.45
C PHE A 46 13.27 -1.07 18.14
N PRO A 47 12.43 -1.82 17.41
CA PRO A 47 12.83 -3.14 16.96
C PRO A 47 14.05 -3.00 16.05
N SER A 48 15.05 -3.86 16.25
CA SER A 48 16.16 -4.00 15.31
C SER A 48 15.67 -4.68 14.04
N PRO A 49 16.18 -4.30 12.86
CA PRO A 49 15.94 -5.07 11.66
C PRO A 49 16.48 -6.50 11.85
N PRO A 50 15.87 -7.52 11.21
CA PRO A 50 16.40 -8.87 11.23
C PRO A 50 17.73 -8.95 10.47
N ASP A 51 18.66 -9.78 10.96
CA ASP A 51 19.99 -9.94 10.36
C ASP A 51 19.97 -10.66 9.00
N THR A 52 18.94 -11.48 8.74
CA THR A 52 18.77 -12.27 7.52
C THR A 52 17.30 -12.34 7.11
N VAL A 53 17.04 -12.57 5.82
CA VAL A 53 15.69 -12.69 5.25
C VAL A 53 14.89 -13.89 5.79
N GLU A 54 15.59 -14.93 6.25
CA GLU A 54 15.00 -16.13 6.87
C GLU A 54 14.37 -15.84 8.23
N ASN A 55 14.78 -14.76 8.89
CA ASN A 55 14.26 -14.34 10.20
C ASN A 55 13.00 -13.47 10.11
N ILE A 56 12.43 -13.27 8.92
CA ILE A 56 11.17 -12.56 8.74
C ILE A 56 10.03 -13.54 9.05
N ILE A 57 9.43 -13.40 10.24
CA ILE A 57 8.21 -14.14 10.60
C ILE A 57 7.05 -13.52 9.83
N TYR A 58 6.65 -14.15 8.73
CA TYR A 58 5.38 -13.87 8.09
C TYR A 58 4.28 -14.47 8.98
N SER A 59 3.52 -13.62 9.69
CA SER A 59 2.27 -14.08 10.30
C SER A 59 1.27 -14.31 9.17
N ASP A 60 1.29 -15.52 8.63
CA ASP A 60 0.40 -15.94 7.56
C ASP A 60 -1.01 -16.12 8.14
N THR A 61 -1.73 -15.01 8.36
CA THR A 61 -3.19 -15.08 8.35
C THR A 61 -3.61 -15.18 6.89
N VAL A 62 -3.47 -16.37 6.35
CA VAL A 62 -4.16 -16.81 5.14
C VAL A 62 -5.65 -16.52 5.37
N SER A 63 -6.14 -15.39 4.86
CA SER A 63 -7.58 -15.22 4.70
C SER A 63 -8.01 -16.37 3.80
N LYS A 64 -9.02 -17.14 4.22
CA LYS A 64 -9.60 -18.17 3.38
C LYS A 64 -10.12 -17.50 2.10
N ILE A 65 -9.32 -17.57 1.05
CA ILE A 65 -9.75 -17.27 -0.31
C ILE A 65 -10.61 -18.46 -0.70
N ASP A 66 -11.85 -18.18 -1.06
CA ASP A 66 -12.79 -19.16 -1.59
C ASP A 66 -12.17 -19.77 -2.85
N ASP A 67 -11.96 -21.09 -2.82
CA ASP A 67 -11.39 -21.90 -3.89
C ASP A 67 -12.33 -21.92 -5.10
N ASP A 68 -12.24 -20.96 -6.03
CA ASP A 68 -12.71 -21.19 -7.42
C ASP A 68 -12.14 -20.21 -8.46
N VAL A 69 -10.82 -20.19 -8.63
CA VAL A 69 -10.18 -19.98 -9.95
C VAL A 69 -8.76 -20.50 -9.87
N ASP A 70 -8.46 -21.59 -10.59
CA ASP A 70 -7.10 -22.08 -10.79
C ASP A 70 -6.36 -21.10 -11.72
N VAL A 71 -5.88 -19.99 -11.14
CA VAL A 71 -4.97 -19.08 -11.83
C VAL A 71 -3.64 -19.82 -11.89
N VAL A 72 -3.39 -20.51 -13.01
CA VAL A 72 -2.10 -21.12 -13.31
C VAL A 72 -1.03 -20.04 -13.15
N TYR A 73 -0.34 -20.09 -12.02
CA TYR A 73 0.74 -19.17 -11.73
C TYR A 73 1.95 -19.68 -12.48
N ASP A 74 2.30 -19.02 -13.58
CA ASP A 74 3.59 -19.25 -14.22
C ASP A 74 4.68 -19.06 -13.15
N PRO A 75 5.62 -20.01 -12.99
CA PRO A 75 6.69 -19.87 -12.02
C PRO A 75 7.41 -18.56 -12.31
N ILE A 76 7.33 -17.61 -11.37
CA ILE A 76 8.09 -16.37 -11.44
C ILE A 76 9.56 -16.79 -11.53
N SER A 77 10.19 -16.48 -12.66
CA SER A 77 11.66 -16.52 -12.74
C SER A 77 12.19 -15.67 -11.59
N ASP A 78 13.11 -16.20 -10.79
CA ASP A 78 13.78 -15.44 -9.71
C ASP A 78 14.53 -14.19 -10.24
N GLU A 79 14.62 -14.04 -11.55
CA GLU A 79 15.15 -12.85 -12.21
C GLU A 79 14.14 -11.68 -12.21
N PRO A 80 14.58 -10.47 -11.80
CA PRO A 80 13.73 -9.29 -11.87
C PRO A 80 13.38 -8.99 -13.34
N LYS A 81 12.08 -9.00 -13.64
CA LYS A 81 11.57 -8.61 -14.97
C LYS A 81 11.93 -7.15 -15.26
N LEU A 82 12.78 -6.94 -16.26
CA LEU A 82 13.12 -5.60 -16.76
C LEU A 82 12.09 -5.17 -17.80
N PHE A 83 11.61 -3.93 -17.70
CA PHE A 83 10.70 -3.32 -18.66
C PHE A 83 11.43 -2.25 -19.47
N THR A 84 11.11 -2.16 -20.75
CA THR A 84 11.56 -1.09 -21.66
C THR A 84 10.67 0.15 -21.52
N GLN A 85 11.21 1.32 -21.86
CA GLN A 85 10.43 2.58 -21.83
C GLN A 85 9.20 2.54 -22.73
N SER A 86 9.26 1.81 -23.86
CA SER A 86 8.12 1.62 -24.76
C SER A 86 6.97 0.83 -24.13
N GLU A 87 7.26 -0.18 -23.30
CA GLU A 87 6.25 -0.96 -22.59
C GLU A 87 5.54 -0.13 -21.51
N LEU A 88 6.18 0.92 -21.02
CA LEU A 88 5.61 1.85 -20.03
C LEU A 88 4.83 3.02 -20.66
N ASN A 89 4.89 3.18 -21.99
CA ASN A 89 4.30 4.31 -22.69
C ASN A 89 2.84 4.05 -23.14
N ASP A 90 1.98 3.55 -22.24
CA ASP A 90 0.55 3.33 -22.51
C ASP A 90 -0.29 4.63 -22.51
N LEU A 91 0.32 5.75 -22.08
CA LEU A 91 -0.38 7.03 -21.89
C LEU A 91 -0.39 7.96 -23.11
N VAL A 92 0.05 7.49 -24.29
CA VAL A 92 -0.07 8.30 -25.52
C VAL A 92 -1.52 8.24 -26.02
N LYS A 93 -2.38 9.07 -25.43
CA LYS A 93 -3.71 9.33 -25.96
C LYS A 93 -3.54 9.91 -27.37
N LYS A 94 -3.95 9.15 -28.40
CA LYS A 94 -4.16 9.70 -29.74
C LYS A 94 -5.15 10.85 -29.61
N GLN A 95 -4.68 12.07 -29.78
CA GLN A 95 -5.55 13.23 -29.95
C GLN A 95 -6.12 13.12 -31.36
N ASN A 96 -7.41 12.79 -31.46
CA ASN A 96 -8.21 12.99 -32.66
C ASN A 96 -8.74 14.41 -32.66
#